data_AF-A0A915N6J2-F1
#
_entry.id   AF-A0A915N6J2-F1
#
_cell.length_a   1.000
_cell.length_b   1.000
_cell.length_c   1.000
_cell.angle_alpha   90.00
_cell.angle_beta   90.00
_cell.angle_gamma   90.00
#
_symmetry.space_group_name_H-M   'P 1'
#
loop_
_entity.id
_entity.type
_entity.pdbx_description
1 polymer ?
#
loop_
_entity_poly.entity_id
_entity_poly.type
_entity_poly.pdbx_seq_one_letter_code
_entity_poly.pdbx_strand_id
1 'polypeptide(L)'
;MCPEAKSKYPKLASLDITSPECSDPAFEGMASNYLKVFDEVITSVEQTPADASSACQRLNSVGKMHRNKVNGMKFDDFQQLEAPFLYNEKAEMLFKKFFQFCLHLFTVKNVDPDGKKFDRVSRLFCDSESFKMDLILDVNTQLYQLGINDKFRLMLCSSMRDDGLTDEGEYDKTIENVPRVRMFEYVMYGKIYRIEGDEYNTETSRLAAYVSFGGLLMRIQGEANNLNGFEADKNIYLLIKKVPN
;
A
#
# COMPACT_ATOMS: atom_id res chain seq x y z
N MET A 1 -26.00 0.39 -5.10
CA MET A 1 -25.28 0.74 -6.35
C MET A 1 -26.16 1.66 -7.19
N CYS A 2 -25.58 2.68 -7.86
CA CYS A 2 -26.30 3.60 -8.74
C CYS A 2 -26.84 2.87 -9.99
N PRO A 3 -28.18 2.79 -10.20
CA PRO A 3 -28.79 2.15 -11.38
C PRO A 3 -28.31 2.74 -12.72
N GLU A 4 -27.91 4.02 -12.68
CA GLU A 4 -27.37 4.77 -13.81
C GLU A 4 -26.07 4.16 -14.36
N ALA A 5 -25.30 3.44 -13.55
CA ALA A 5 -24.03 2.85 -13.96
C ALA A 5 -24.19 1.73 -15.01
N LYS A 6 -25.30 0.98 -14.98
CA LYS A 6 -25.62 -0.03 -16.01
C LYS A 6 -25.80 0.60 -17.39
N SER A 7 -26.42 1.78 -17.44
CA SER A 7 -26.67 2.48 -18.70
C SER A 7 -25.39 3.04 -19.32
N LYS A 8 -24.43 3.44 -18.47
CA LYS A 8 -23.17 4.06 -18.87
C LYS A 8 -22.05 3.04 -19.12
N TYR A 9 -22.17 1.83 -18.56
CA TYR A 9 -21.15 0.79 -18.70
C TYR A 9 -21.75 -0.57 -19.10
N PRO A 10 -21.73 -0.91 -20.40
CA PRO A 10 -22.39 -2.09 -20.95
C PRO A 10 -21.94 -3.43 -20.35
N LYS A 11 -20.73 -3.51 -19.76
CA LYS A 11 -20.28 -4.74 -19.08
C LYS A 11 -21.05 -5.05 -17.79
N LEU A 12 -21.72 -4.06 -17.19
CA LEU A 12 -22.55 -4.26 -15.99
C LEU A 12 -23.98 -4.69 -16.32
N ALA A 13 -24.34 -4.77 -17.61
CA ALA A 13 -25.72 -5.04 -18.04
C ALA A 13 -26.26 -6.38 -17.53
N SER A 14 -25.40 -7.40 -17.42
CA SER A 14 -25.74 -8.73 -16.94
C SER A 14 -25.66 -8.92 -15.42
N LEU A 15 -25.16 -7.92 -14.67
CA LEU A 15 -25.03 -8.02 -13.22
C LEU A 15 -26.33 -7.61 -12.54
N ASP A 16 -26.85 -8.38 -11.61
CA ASP A 16 -27.84 -7.84 -10.69
C ASP A 16 -27.16 -6.95 -9.62
N ILE A 17 -27.28 -5.64 -9.80
CA ILE A 17 -26.70 -4.62 -8.90
C ILE A 17 -27.66 -4.21 -7.77
N THR A 18 -28.85 -4.82 -7.71
CA THR A 18 -29.88 -4.52 -6.71
C THR A 18 -29.80 -5.43 -5.49
N SER A 19 -29.16 -6.61 -5.64
CA SER A 19 -28.88 -7.52 -4.54
C SER A 19 -27.59 -7.12 -3.79
N PRO A 20 -27.63 -6.94 -2.46
CA PRO A 20 -26.45 -6.61 -1.66
C PRO A 20 -25.47 -7.78 -1.52
N GLU A 21 -25.91 -9.02 -1.78
CA GLU A 21 -25.11 -10.22 -1.51
C GLU A 21 -24.12 -10.56 -2.63
N CYS A 22 -24.18 -9.87 -3.79
CA CYS A 22 -23.26 -10.07 -4.93
C CYS A 22 -23.02 -11.55 -5.28
N SER A 23 -24.05 -12.39 -5.12
CA SER A 23 -24.00 -13.86 -5.20
C SER A 23 -24.46 -14.40 -6.55
N ASP A 24 -24.78 -13.52 -7.51
CA ASP A 24 -25.19 -13.89 -8.86
C ASP A 24 -24.02 -14.52 -9.64
N PRO A 25 -24.23 -15.63 -10.38
CA PRO A 25 -23.24 -16.23 -11.29
C PRO A 25 -22.54 -15.23 -12.23
N ALA A 26 -23.23 -14.18 -12.70
CA ALA A 26 -22.64 -13.14 -13.53
C ALA A 26 -21.61 -12.29 -12.74
N PHE A 27 -21.87 -12.04 -11.46
CA PHE A 27 -20.92 -11.38 -10.56
C PHE A 27 -19.72 -12.28 -10.30
N GLU A 28 -19.94 -13.56 -10.03
CA GLU A 28 -18.86 -14.52 -9.83
C GLU A 28 -17.97 -14.67 -11.07
N GLY A 29 -18.58 -14.75 -12.26
CA GLY A 29 -17.84 -14.79 -13.52
C GLY A 29 -17.01 -13.52 -13.76
N MET A 30 -17.56 -12.35 -13.43
CA MET A 30 -16.81 -11.09 -13.53
C MET A 30 -15.66 -11.04 -12.52
N ALA A 31 -15.92 -11.41 -11.26
CA ALA A 31 -14.90 -11.46 -10.21
C ALA A 31 -13.77 -12.42 -10.59
N SER A 32 -14.10 -13.61 -11.09
CA SER A 32 -13.10 -14.61 -11.51
C SER A 32 -12.18 -14.11 -12.62
N ASN A 33 -12.68 -13.27 -13.53
CA ASN A 33 -11.86 -12.66 -14.57
C ASN A 33 -10.87 -11.64 -14.00
N TYR A 34 -11.26 -10.85 -13.00
CA TYR A 34 -10.33 -9.93 -12.34
C TYR A 34 -9.35 -10.69 -11.44
N LEU A 35 -9.79 -11.70 -10.71
CA LEU A 35 -8.91 -12.58 -9.93
C LEU A 35 -7.79 -13.14 -10.81
N LYS A 36 -8.13 -13.62 -12.01
CA LYS A 36 -7.15 -14.10 -12.97
C LYS A 36 -6.15 -13.03 -13.39
N VAL A 37 -6.61 -11.79 -13.62
CA VAL A 37 -5.71 -10.66 -13.92
C VAL A 37 -4.76 -10.39 -12.76
N PHE A 38 -5.24 -10.40 -11.52
CA PHE A 38 -4.40 -10.18 -10.35
C PHE A 38 -3.41 -11.32 -10.11
N ASP A 39 -3.84 -12.59 -10.24
CA ASP A 39 -2.96 -13.74 -10.12
C ASP A 39 -1.87 -13.74 -11.21
N GLU A 40 -2.21 -13.36 -12.44
CA GLU A 40 -1.24 -13.19 -13.54
C GLU A 40 -0.25 -12.05 -13.26
N VAL A 41 -0.73 -10.92 -12.73
CA VAL A 41 0.09 -9.77 -12.33
C VAL A 41 1.05 -10.16 -11.21
N ILE A 42 0.55 -10.82 -10.15
CA ILE A 42 1.35 -11.31 -9.04
C ILE A 42 2.40 -12.30 -9.55
N THR A 43 2.00 -13.28 -10.37
CA THR A 43 2.92 -14.27 -10.95
C THR A 43 3.99 -13.60 -11.80
N SER A 44 3.63 -12.59 -12.62
CA SER A 44 4.58 -11.86 -13.44
C SER A 44 5.59 -11.08 -12.59
N VAL A 45 5.15 -10.50 -11.48
CA VAL A 45 6.03 -9.78 -10.54
C VAL A 45 6.90 -10.77 -9.77
N GLU A 46 6.39 -11.95 -9.38
CA GLU A 46 7.19 -12.98 -8.71
C GLU A 46 8.25 -13.60 -9.63
N GLN A 47 7.94 -13.79 -10.92
CA GLN A 47 8.87 -14.31 -11.91
C GLN A 47 9.96 -13.32 -12.27
N THR A 48 9.66 -12.02 -12.20
CA THR A 48 10.63 -10.96 -12.48
C THR A 48 10.42 -9.81 -11.50
N PRO A 49 10.87 -9.96 -10.24
CA PRO A 49 10.68 -8.95 -9.20
C PRO A 49 11.31 -7.61 -9.56
N ALA A 50 12.30 -7.65 -10.47
CA ALA A 50 13.01 -6.48 -10.98
C ALA A 50 12.32 -5.71 -12.10
N ASP A 51 11.27 -6.27 -12.68
CA ASP A 51 10.58 -5.65 -13.80
C ASP A 51 9.07 -5.85 -13.68
N ALA A 52 8.43 -4.91 -13.00
CA ALA A 52 6.98 -4.83 -12.94
C ALA A 52 6.37 -4.13 -14.17
N SER A 53 7.15 -3.79 -15.22
CA SER A 53 6.63 -3.03 -16.36
C SER A 53 5.53 -3.78 -17.09
N SER A 54 5.66 -5.10 -17.25
CA SER A 54 4.63 -5.97 -17.85
C SER A 54 3.35 -5.98 -17.00
N ALA A 55 3.50 -6.10 -15.68
CA ALA A 55 2.41 -6.06 -14.71
C ALA A 55 1.69 -4.70 -14.72
N CYS A 56 2.45 -3.60 -14.70
CA CYS A 56 1.95 -2.23 -14.78
C CYS A 56 1.28 -1.93 -16.14
N GLN A 57 1.86 -2.38 -17.26
CA GLN A 57 1.25 -2.25 -18.58
C GLN A 57 -0.05 -3.03 -18.68
N ARG A 58 -0.11 -4.22 -18.06
CA ARG A 58 -1.30 -5.05 -18.01
C ARG A 58 -2.42 -4.38 -17.21
N LEU A 59 -2.14 -3.92 -16.00
CA LEU A 59 -3.10 -3.16 -15.18
C LEU A 59 -3.57 -1.89 -15.89
N ASN A 60 -2.65 -1.15 -16.51
CA ASN A 60 -2.99 0.03 -17.31
C ASN A 60 -3.85 -0.29 -18.54
N SER A 61 -3.59 -1.41 -19.21
CA SER A 61 -4.38 -1.88 -20.36
C SER A 61 -5.78 -2.28 -19.94
N VAL A 62 -5.93 -2.97 -18.80
CA VAL A 62 -7.23 -3.28 -18.21
C VAL A 62 -7.97 -1.99 -17.86
N GLY A 63 -7.33 -1.04 -17.18
CA GLY A 63 -7.91 0.27 -16.85
C GLY A 63 -8.31 1.10 -18.09
N LYS A 64 -7.52 1.07 -19.17
CA LYS A 64 -7.86 1.70 -20.47
C LYS A 64 -9.04 1.02 -21.15
N MET A 65 -9.10 -0.31 -21.10
CA MET A 65 -10.22 -1.09 -21.65
C MET A 65 -11.54 -0.76 -20.95
N HIS A 66 -11.51 -0.52 -19.64
CA HIS A 66 -12.65 -0.05 -18.88
C HIS A 66 -13.05 1.37 -19.27
N ARG A 67 -12.10 2.32 -19.24
CA ARG A 67 -12.36 3.73 -19.60
C ARG A 67 -12.93 3.91 -21.01
N ASN A 68 -12.41 3.17 -22.00
CA ASN A 68 -12.88 3.27 -23.39
C ASN A 68 -14.28 2.69 -23.62
N LYS A 69 -14.79 1.89 -22.67
CA LYS A 69 -16.12 1.25 -22.74
C LYS A 69 -17.15 1.93 -21.86
N VAL A 70 -16.79 3.05 -21.23
CA VAL A 70 -17.65 3.81 -20.34
C VAL A 70 -17.90 5.18 -20.97
N ASN A 71 -19.15 5.48 -21.30
CA ASN A 71 -19.53 6.75 -21.90
C ASN A 71 -19.99 7.74 -20.82
N GLY A 72 -19.31 8.89 -20.73
CA GLY A 72 -19.77 10.03 -19.93
C GLY A 72 -19.74 9.83 -18.42
N MET A 73 -18.98 8.86 -17.88
CA MET A 73 -18.67 8.82 -16.44
C MET A 73 -17.48 9.72 -16.13
N LYS A 74 -17.64 10.56 -15.11
CA LYS A 74 -16.55 11.34 -14.50
C LYS A 74 -15.87 10.51 -13.41
N PHE A 75 -14.71 10.97 -12.92
CA PHE A 75 -13.97 10.30 -11.85
C PHE A 75 -14.84 9.99 -10.62
N ASP A 76 -15.65 10.95 -10.18
CA ASP A 76 -16.56 10.81 -9.03
C ASP A 76 -17.64 9.73 -9.21
N ASP A 77 -18.02 9.41 -10.46
CA ASP A 77 -18.98 8.35 -10.76
C ASP A 77 -18.37 6.94 -10.51
N PHE A 78 -17.06 6.80 -10.66
CA PHE A 78 -16.34 5.55 -10.37
C PHE A 78 -16.21 5.31 -8.87
N GLN A 79 -16.02 6.37 -8.07
CA GLN A 79 -15.94 6.28 -6.61
C GLN A 79 -17.24 5.74 -5.98
N GLN A 80 -18.40 6.08 -6.54
CA GLN A 80 -19.70 5.53 -6.12
C GLN A 80 -19.87 4.05 -6.49
N LEU A 81 -19.12 3.56 -7.48
CA LEU A 81 -19.10 2.14 -7.88
C LEU A 81 -18.14 1.32 -7.03
N GLU A 82 -17.18 1.94 -6.36
CA GLU A 82 -16.21 1.30 -5.45
C GLU A 82 -16.81 0.98 -4.07
N ALA A 83 -17.73 1.81 -3.58
CA ALA A 83 -18.36 1.68 -2.26
C ALA A 83 -18.89 0.26 -1.93
N PRO A 84 -19.53 -0.50 -2.83
CA PRO A 84 -20.00 -1.85 -2.56
C PRO A 84 -18.90 -2.91 -2.54
N PHE A 85 -17.77 -2.67 -3.25
CA PHE A 85 -16.64 -3.61 -3.26
C PHE A 85 -15.87 -3.58 -1.94
N LEU A 86 -15.94 -2.47 -1.18
CA LEU A 86 -15.41 -2.36 0.18
C LEU A 86 -16.15 -3.25 1.21
N TYR A 87 -17.34 -3.77 0.88
CA TYR A 87 -18.16 -4.62 1.75
C TYR A 87 -18.22 -6.09 1.32
N ASN A 88 -17.47 -6.49 0.27
CA ASN A 88 -17.46 -7.88 -0.20
C ASN A 88 -16.23 -8.62 0.36
N GLU A 89 -16.45 -9.67 1.16
CA GLU A 89 -15.37 -10.45 1.81
C GLU A 89 -14.32 -10.98 0.81
N LYS A 90 -14.71 -11.33 -0.43
CA LYS A 90 -13.76 -11.81 -1.47
C LYS A 90 -12.92 -10.67 -2.05
N ALA A 91 -13.51 -9.49 -2.25
CA ALA A 91 -12.78 -8.29 -2.68
C ALA A 91 -11.86 -7.77 -1.57
N GLU A 92 -12.32 -7.84 -0.31
CA GLU A 92 -11.51 -7.58 0.88
C GLU A 92 -10.34 -8.57 0.98
N MET A 93 -10.52 -9.86 0.68
CA MET A 93 -9.41 -10.83 0.62
C MET A 93 -8.40 -10.50 -0.48
N LEU A 94 -8.85 -10.03 -1.64
CA LEU A 94 -7.96 -9.67 -2.74
C LEU A 94 -7.20 -8.38 -2.45
N PHE A 95 -7.89 -7.39 -1.89
CA PHE A 95 -7.30 -6.17 -1.37
C PHE A 95 -6.31 -6.53 -0.26
N LYS A 96 -6.66 -7.41 0.68
CA LYS A 96 -5.72 -7.93 1.70
C LYS A 96 -4.51 -8.63 1.08
N LYS A 97 -4.64 -9.44 0.03
CA LYS A 97 -3.51 -10.08 -0.67
C LYS A 97 -2.61 -9.08 -1.39
N PHE A 98 -3.20 -8.13 -2.11
CA PHE A 98 -2.47 -7.05 -2.80
C PHE A 98 -1.80 -6.11 -1.78
N PHE A 99 -2.49 -5.77 -0.70
CA PHE A 99 -1.93 -4.97 0.39
C PHE A 99 -0.92 -5.75 1.22
N GLN A 100 -1.02 -7.07 1.31
CA GLN A 100 -0.01 -7.94 1.92
C GLN A 100 1.31 -7.93 1.13
N PHE A 101 1.27 -7.66 -0.19
CA PHE A 101 2.45 -7.37 -0.99
C PHE A 101 3.05 -5.98 -0.68
N CYS A 102 2.22 -4.98 -0.42
CA CYS A 102 2.67 -3.64 0.01
C CYS A 102 2.99 -3.53 1.52
N LEU A 103 2.59 -4.51 2.32
CA LEU A 103 2.87 -4.60 3.75
C LEU A 103 4.18 -5.33 3.98
N HIS A 104 5.13 -4.64 4.58
CA HIS A 104 6.36 -5.28 4.98
C HIS A 104 6.25 -5.75 6.43
N LEU A 105 6.44 -7.06 6.65
CA LEU A 105 6.51 -7.63 7.99
C LEU A 105 7.95 -7.52 8.50
N PHE A 106 8.11 -6.83 9.62
CA PHE A 106 9.39 -6.62 10.27
C PHE A 106 9.39 -7.22 11.69
N THR A 107 10.54 -7.73 12.09
CA THR A 107 10.81 -8.13 13.49
C THR A 107 11.84 -7.19 14.08
N VAL A 108 11.57 -6.65 15.28
CA VAL A 108 12.55 -5.87 16.04
C VAL A 108 13.68 -6.77 16.51
N LYS A 109 14.90 -6.52 16.04
CA LYS A 109 16.10 -7.26 16.43
C LYS A 109 16.85 -6.60 17.56
N ASN A 110 16.89 -5.28 17.57
CA ASN A 110 17.59 -4.52 18.60
C ASN A 110 16.89 -3.18 18.85
N VAL A 111 17.09 -2.64 20.06
CA VAL A 111 16.55 -1.35 20.49
C VAL A 111 17.68 -0.57 21.14
N ASP A 112 17.96 0.63 20.63
CA ASP A 112 18.99 1.54 21.15
C ASP A 112 20.38 0.87 21.33
N PRO A 113 20.98 0.28 20.28
CA PRO A 113 22.27 -0.42 20.39
C PRO A 113 23.42 0.48 20.88
N ASP A 114 23.35 1.78 20.60
CA ASP A 114 24.32 2.79 21.05
C ASP A 114 24.01 3.35 22.45
N GLY A 115 23.08 2.69 23.16
CA GLY A 115 22.50 3.12 24.43
C GLY A 115 21.37 4.13 24.24
N LYS A 116 20.42 4.10 25.18
CA LYS A 116 19.25 4.99 25.18
C LYS A 116 19.68 6.45 25.31
N LYS A 117 19.42 7.26 24.27
CA LYS A 117 19.77 8.70 24.23
C LYS A 117 18.61 9.62 24.64
N PHE A 118 17.37 9.16 24.46
CA PHE A 118 16.17 9.94 24.70
C PHE A 118 15.17 9.14 25.53
N ASP A 119 14.47 9.79 26.45
CA ASP A 119 13.54 9.10 27.35
C ASP A 119 12.32 8.53 26.63
N ARG A 120 11.80 9.28 25.65
CA ARG A 120 10.52 9.04 24.96
C ARG A 120 10.69 8.58 23.51
N VAL A 121 11.91 8.41 23.05
CA VAL A 121 12.22 7.98 21.69
C VAL A 121 13.24 6.86 21.77
N SER A 122 12.97 5.78 21.04
CA SER A 122 13.94 4.70 20.86
C SER A 122 14.17 4.46 19.38
N ARG A 123 15.39 4.06 19.05
CA ARG A 123 15.81 3.65 17.71
C ARG A 123 15.73 2.14 17.59
N LEU A 124 14.83 1.68 16.76
CA LEU A 124 14.62 0.27 16.46
C LEU A 124 15.50 -0.15 15.28
N PHE A 125 16.08 -1.34 15.40
CA PHE A 125 16.74 -2.04 14.30
C PHE A 125 15.93 -3.30 13.99
N CYS A 126 15.41 -3.40 12.78
CA CYS A 126 14.44 -4.40 12.39
C CYS A 126 14.83 -5.08 11.08
N ASP A 127 14.55 -6.37 11.00
CA ASP A 127 14.76 -7.15 9.77
C ASP A 127 13.41 -7.55 9.17
N SER A 128 13.33 -7.50 7.85
CA SER A 128 12.18 -8.01 7.10
C SER A 128 12.15 -9.53 7.10
N GLU A 129 10.95 -10.11 7.26
CA GLU A 129 10.77 -11.56 7.15
C GLU A 129 10.73 -12.06 5.70
N SER A 130 10.41 -11.20 4.73
CA SER A 130 10.02 -11.65 3.38
C SER A 130 10.89 -11.12 2.25
N PHE A 131 11.67 -10.04 2.46
CA PHE A 131 12.35 -9.33 1.36
C PHE A 131 13.81 -8.92 1.63
N LYS A 132 14.47 -9.50 2.64
CA LYS A 132 15.87 -9.17 3.03
C LYS A 132 16.14 -7.66 3.11
N MET A 133 15.17 -6.93 3.65
CA MET A 133 15.26 -5.50 3.90
C MET A 133 15.63 -5.24 5.35
N ASP A 134 16.41 -4.19 5.54
CA ASP A 134 16.82 -3.69 6.85
C ASP A 134 16.10 -2.37 7.11
N LEU A 135 15.57 -2.22 8.32
CA LEU A 135 14.86 -1.03 8.75
C LEU A 135 15.48 -0.49 10.04
N ILE A 136 15.84 0.79 10.01
CA ILE A 136 16.15 1.56 11.21
C ILE A 136 15.03 2.59 11.36
N LEU A 137 14.40 2.65 12.53
CA LEU A 137 13.24 3.51 12.75
C LEU A 137 13.24 4.10 14.17
N ASP A 138 13.18 5.43 14.25
CA ASP A 138 12.91 6.14 15.50
C ASP A 138 11.40 6.14 15.79
N VAL A 139 11.00 5.71 16.98
CA VAL A 139 9.58 5.67 17.41
C VAL A 139 9.39 6.40 18.73
N ASN A 140 8.22 7.03 18.90
CA ASN A 140 7.83 7.60 20.18
C ASN A 140 7.32 6.51 21.13
N THR A 141 8.18 6.08 22.05
CA THR A 141 7.92 4.97 22.99
C THR A 141 6.94 5.32 24.10
N GLN A 142 6.59 6.60 24.28
CA GLN A 142 5.50 6.99 25.17
C GLN A 142 4.13 6.63 24.58
N LEU A 143 4.00 6.70 23.25
CA LEU A 143 2.74 6.45 22.55
C LEU A 143 2.62 5.01 22.08
N TYR A 144 3.72 4.44 21.59
CA TYR A 144 3.70 3.14 20.96
C TYR A 144 4.96 2.35 21.26
N GLN A 145 4.82 1.28 22.03
CA GLN A 145 5.93 0.48 22.53
C GLN A 145 6.18 -0.74 21.66
N LEU A 146 7.38 -0.83 21.10
CA LEU A 146 7.89 -1.99 20.37
C LEU A 146 9.18 -2.46 21.06
N GLY A 147 9.15 -3.70 21.57
CA GLY A 147 10.27 -4.37 22.21
C GLY A 147 10.99 -5.33 21.28
N ILE A 148 12.12 -5.87 21.75
CA ILE A 148 12.87 -6.91 21.02
C ILE A 148 11.97 -8.12 20.77
N ASN A 149 12.06 -8.70 19.58
CA ASN A 149 11.25 -9.80 19.05
C ASN A 149 9.79 -9.45 18.74
N ASP A 150 9.33 -8.23 19.01
CA ASP A 150 8.01 -7.82 18.52
C ASP A 150 8.00 -7.83 17.00
N LYS A 151 6.89 -8.32 16.45
CA LYS A 151 6.61 -8.29 15.02
C LYS A 151 5.60 -7.21 14.72
N PHE A 152 5.79 -6.50 13.62
CA PHE A 152 4.85 -5.49 13.19
C PHE A 152 4.78 -5.40 11.66
N ARG A 153 3.61 -4.99 11.20
CA ARG A 153 3.31 -4.70 9.81
C ARG A 153 3.59 -3.21 9.57
N LEU A 154 4.44 -2.93 8.59
CA LEU A 154 4.75 -1.59 8.12
C LEU A 154 4.10 -1.36 6.75
N MET A 155 3.45 -0.21 6.60
CA MET A 155 3.00 0.31 5.30
C MET A 155 3.61 1.69 5.09
N LEU A 156 4.05 1.94 3.87
CA LEU A 156 4.52 3.24 3.40
C LEU A 156 3.62 3.68 2.24
N CYS A 157 3.14 4.92 2.26
CA CYS A 157 2.32 5.47 1.18
C CYS A 157 2.57 6.96 0.96
N SER A 158 2.44 7.41 -0.29
CA SER A 158 2.60 8.82 -0.67
C SER A 158 1.33 9.67 -0.47
N SER A 159 0.19 8.99 -0.29
CA SER A 159 -1.12 9.60 -0.07
C SER A 159 -1.99 8.69 0.78
N MET A 160 -2.83 9.30 1.61
CA MET A 160 -3.87 8.59 2.37
C MET A 160 -5.23 8.59 1.67
N ARG A 161 -5.34 9.29 0.52
CA ARG A 161 -6.56 9.35 -0.27
C ARG A 161 -6.76 8.06 -1.05
N ASP A 162 -8.02 7.62 -1.14
CA ASP A 162 -8.37 6.45 -1.94
C ASP A 162 -8.35 6.74 -3.45
N ASP A 163 -8.37 8.02 -3.86
CA ASP A 163 -8.30 8.47 -5.25
C ASP A 163 -6.90 8.45 -5.87
N GLY A 164 -5.86 8.19 -5.07
CA GLY A 164 -4.46 8.16 -5.52
C GLY A 164 -3.88 9.52 -5.89
N LEU A 165 -4.59 10.62 -5.62
CA LEU A 165 -4.06 11.98 -5.77
C LEU A 165 -3.10 12.27 -4.61
N THR A 166 -2.09 13.09 -4.88
CA THR A 166 -1.17 13.58 -3.84
C THR A 166 -1.91 14.46 -2.85
N ASP A 167 -1.63 14.27 -1.56
CA ASP A 167 -2.19 15.13 -0.52
C ASP A 167 -1.73 16.59 -0.69
N GLU A 168 -2.65 17.53 -0.52
CA GLU A 168 -2.42 18.98 -0.69
C GLU A 168 -1.62 19.60 0.47
N GLY A 169 -1.15 18.78 1.42
CA GLY A 169 -0.32 19.19 2.55
C GLY A 169 -1.11 19.75 3.74
N GLU A 170 -2.44 19.83 3.65
CA GLU A 170 -3.30 20.18 4.77
C GLU A 170 -3.77 18.92 5.51
N TYR A 171 -3.64 18.93 6.84
CA TYR A 171 -4.16 17.86 7.68
C TYR A 171 -5.67 18.03 7.85
N ASP A 172 -6.44 17.09 7.32
CA ASP A 172 -7.87 16.96 7.59
C ASP A 172 -8.11 15.88 8.65
N LYS A 173 -8.86 16.22 9.70
CA LYS A 173 -9.26 15.28 10.77
C LYS A 173 -10.12 14.13 10.27
N THR A 174 -10.79 14.29 9.13
CA THR A 174 -11.57 13.19 8.54
C THR A 174 -10.72 11.97 8.20
N ILE A 175 -9.39 12.13 8.10
CA ILE A 175 -8.42 11.06 7.84
C ILE A 175 -8.46 9.94 8.88
N GLU A 176 -8.88 10.24 10.11
CA GLU A 176 -9.05 9.23 11.18
C GLU A 176 -10.17 8.23 10.86
N ASN A 177 -11.13 8.61 10.01
CA ASN A 177 -12.22 7.74 9.58
C ASN A 177 -11.87 6.90 8.35
N VAL A 178 -10.73 7.16 7.69
CA VAL A 178 -10.29 6.41 6.52
C VAL A 178 -10.05 4.96 6.93
N PRO A 179 -10.72 3.97 6.30
CA PRO A 179 -10.61 2.56 6.69
C PRO A 179 -9.15 2.07 6.74
N ARG A 180 -8.33 2.51 5.78
CA ARG A 180 -6.89 2.19 5.74
C ARG A 180 -6.17 2.63 7.00
N VAL A 181 -6.38 3.87 7.45
CA VAL A 181 -5.74 4.42 8.66
C VAL A 181 -6.21 3.68 9.91
N ARG A 182 -7.52 3.39 10.00
CA ARG A 182 -8.11 2.66 11.14
C ARG A 182 -7.58 1.23 11.33
N MET A 183 -6.99 0.64 10.30
CA MET A 183 -6.38 -0.69 10.39
C MET A 183 -5.03 -0.68 11.12
N PHE A 184 -4.41 0.50 11.27
CA PHE A 184 -3.10 0.69 11.90
C PHE A 184 -3.23 1.41 13.24
N GLU A 185 -2.19 1.28 14.06
CA GLU A 185 -2.18 1.74 15.44
C GLU A 185 -1.26 2.95 15.63
N TYR A 186 -0.28 3.12 14.75
CA TYR A 186 0.70 4.20 14.80
C TYR A 186 0.92 4.76 13.41
N VAL A 187 0.81 6.08 13.26
CA VAL A 187 0.93 6.78 11.98
C VAL A 187 1.90 7.95 12.12
N MET A 188 2.79 8.12 11.13
CA MET A 188 3.67 9.27 11.02
C MET A 188 3.60 9.87 9.62
N TYR A 189 3.82 11.18 9.53
CA TYR A 189 3.92 11.92 8.27
C TYR A 189 5.27 12.61 8.19
N GLY A 190 5.93 12.51 7.05
CA GLY A 190 7.30 12.96 6.89
C GLY A 190 7.70 13.15 5.45
N LYS A 191 9.00 13.37 5.24
CA LYS A 191 9.57 13.69 3.95
C LYS A 191 10.80 12.83 3.68
N ILE A 192 10.88 12.27 2.47
CA ILE A 192 12.08 11.58 1.97
C ILE A 192 13.11 12.67 1.65
N TYR A 193 14.25 12.66 2.35
CA TYR A 193 15.26 13.71 2.20
C TYR A 193 16.54 13.24 1.53
N ARG A 194 16.76 11.92 1.45
CA ARG A 194 17.94 11.33 0.82
C ARG A 194 17.63 9.93 0.32
N ILE A 195 18.16 9.61 -0.86
CA ILE A 195 18.18 8.26 -1.43
C ILE A 195 19.64 7.96 -1.78
N GLU A 196 20.10 6.76 -1.48
CA GLU A 196 21.45 6.29 -1.80
C GLU A 196 21.41 4.98 -2.58
N GLY A 197 22.32 4.83 -3.54
CA GLY A 197 22.58 3.59 -4.28
C GLY A 197 22.96 3.86 -5.75
N ASP A 198 23.64 2.92 -6.38
CA ASP A 198 24.12 3.05 -7.76
C ASP A 198 23.05 2.59 -8.76
N GLU A 199 22.43 3.55 -9.47
CA GLU A 199 21.46 3.27 -10.55
C GLU A 199 22.09 2.53 -11.75
N TYR A 200 23.42 2.50 -11.85
CA TYR A 200 24.15 2.04 -13.04
C TYR A 200 24.65 0.59 -12.99
N ASN A 201 24.48 -0.14 -11.88
CA ASN A 201 25.01 -1.50 -11.74
C ASN A 201 23.90 -2.52 -11.45
N THR A 202 23.48 -3.23 -12.49
CA THR A 202 22.27 -4.06 -12.56
C THR A 202 22.31 -5.37 -11.78
N GLU A 203 23.45 -5.76 -11.20
CA GLU A 203 23.58 -7.10 -10.60
C GLU A 203 23.43 -7.14 -9.07
N THR A 204 23.59 -6.02 -8.34
CA THR A 204 23.51 -6.00 -6.86
C THR A 204 23.04 -4.68 -6.22
N SER A 205 22.36 -3.78 -6.95
CA SER A 205 22.03 -2.44 -6.43
C SER A 205 21.01 -2.47 -5.27
N ARG A 206 21.53 -2.48 -4.04
CA ARG A 206 20.75 -2.17 -2.84
C ARG A 206 20.56 -0.65 -2.78
N LEU A 207 19.31 -0.20 -2.71
CA LEU A 207 18.97 1.19 -2.44
C LEU A 207 18.73 1.38 -0.95
N ALA A 208 19.04 2.57 -0.45
CA ALA A 208 18.65 3.03 0.89
C ALA A 208 17.89 4.34 0.78
N ALA A 209 16.67 4.37 1.32
CA ALA A 209 15.86 5.58 1.42
C ALA A 209 15.86 6.09 2.87
N TYR A 210 16.05 7.40 3.02
CA TYR A 210 16.07 8.09 4.30
C TYR A 210 14.90 9.06 4.39
N VAL A 211 14.17 8.95 5.49
CA VAL A 211 12.95 9.71 5.75
C VAL A 211 13.05 10.40 7.09
N SER A 212 12.54 11.63 7.17
CA SER A 212 12.40 12.38 8.41
C SER A 212 10.93 12.64 8.69
N PHE A 213 10.44 12.16 9.84
CA PHE A 213 9.11 12.39 10.38
C PHE A 213 9.19 13.46 11.48
N GLY A 214 9.44 14.71 11.08
CA GLY A 214 9.59 15.82 12.03
C GLY A 214 10.79 15.67 12.97
N GLY A 215 11.86 15.01 12.53
CA GLY A 215 13.06 14.74 13.33
C GLY A 215 13.21 13.29 13.82
N LEU A 216 12.14 12.49 13.78
CA LEU A 216 12.24 11.03 13.94
C LEU A 216 12.72 10.43 12.61
N LEU A 217 13.87 9.77 12.63
CA LEU A 217 14.51 9.30 11.41
C LEU A 217 14.12 7.86 11.09
N MET A 218 14.05 7.58 9.79
CA MET A 218 13.94 6.24 9.26
C MET A 218 14.99 6.04 8.16
N ARG A 219 15.57 4.85 8.14
CA ARG A 219 16.32 4.31 7.01
C ARG A 219 15.74 2.96 6.65
N ILE A 220 15.28 2.81 5.41
CA ILE A 220 14.90 1.51 4.86
C ILE A 220 15.88 1.17 3.74
N GLN A 221 16.42 -0.04 3.77
CA GLN A 221 17.41 -0.52 2.81
C GLN A 221 17.02 -1.88 2.28
N GLY A 222 17.10 -2.06 0.97
CA GLY A 222 16.69 -3.28 0.28
C GLY A 222 17.13 -3.29 -1.17
N GLU A 223 16.74 -4.32 -1.91
CA GLU A 223 16.91 -4.33 -3.37
C GLU A 223 16.12 -3.18 -4.01
N ALA A 224 16.68 -2.56 -5.06
CA ALA A 224 16.10 -1.39 -5.73
C ALA A 224 14.61 -1.55 -6.08
N ASN A 225 14.21 -2.76 -6.45
CA ASN A 225 12.85 -3.10 -6.86
C ASN A 225 11.83 -2.95 -5.73
N ASN A 226 12.25 -3.22 -4.49
CA ASN A 226 11.40 -3.11 -3.30
C ASN A 226 11.27 -1.66 -2.83
N LEU A 227 12.10 -0.75 -3.36
CA LEU A 227 12.10 0.68 -3.04
C LEU A 227 11.73 1.53 -4.26
N ASN A 228 11.10 0.92 -5.28
CA ASN A 228 10.65 1.62 -6.46
C ASN A 228 9.54 2.63 -6.09
N GLY A 229 9.63 3.86 -6.60
CA GLY A 229 8.70 4.96 -6.29
C GLY A 229 9.09 5.84 -5.10
N PHE A 230 10.21 5.56 -4.42
CA PHE A 230 10.80 6.54 -3.51
C PHE A 230 11.50 7.63 -4.33
N GLU A 231 11.09 8.87 -4.11
CA GLU A 231 11.70 10.04 -4.72
C GLU A 231 12.12 11.02 -3.63
N ALA A 232 13.32 11.59 -3.80
CA ALA A 232 13.76 12.66 -2.92
C ALA A 232 12.79 13.84 -2.98
N ASP A 233 12.67 14.53 -1.86
CA ASP A 233 11.77 15.65 -1.68
C ASP A 233 10.25 15.36 -1.74
N LYS A 234 9.84 14.08 -1.74
CA LYS A 234 8.43 13.70 -1.62
C LYS A 234 8.00 13.46 -0.19
N ASN A 235 6.72 13.74 0.06
CA ASN A 235 6.04 13.43 1.30
C ASN A 235 5.69 11.94 1.35
N ILE A 236 5.69 11.40 2.56
CA ILE A 236 5.40 9.98 2.80
C ILE A 236 4.74 9.82 4.16
N TYR A 237 3.80 8.89 4.20
CA TYR A 237 3.18 8.39 5.41
C TYR A 237 3.74 7.03 5.76
N LEU A 238 3.90 6.81 7.06
CA LEU A 238 4.24 5.53 7.66
C LEU A 238 3.09 5.08 8.54
N LEU A 239 2.65 3.84 8.38
CA LEU A 239 1.64 3.22 9.22
C LEU A 239 2.18 1.91 9.80
N ILE A 240 1.99 1.70 11.10
CA ILE A 240 2.46 0.52 11.83
C ILE A 240 1.31 -0.11 12.61
N LYS A 241 1.26 -1.44 12.55
CA LYS A 241 0.38 -2.28 13.36
C LYS A 241 1.16 -3.44 13.94
N LYS A 242 1.12 -3.63 15.24
CA LYS A 242 1.77 -4.76 15.90
C LYS A 242 1.05 -6.05 15.52
N VAL A 243 1.81 -7.10 15.31
CA VAL A 243 1.26 -8.45 15.11
C VAL A 243 1.14 -9.08 16.50
N PRO A 244 -0.06 -9.55 16.89
CA PRO A 244 -0.21 -10.32 18.12
C PRO A 244 0.66 -11.57 18.07
N ASN A 245 1.37 -11.84 19.17
CA ASN A 245 2.14 -13.08 19.33
C ASN A 245 1.22 -14.30 19.50
#